data_AF-A0A2D9WD78-F1
#
_entry.id   AF-A0A2D9WD78-F1
#
_cell.length_a   1.000
_cell.length_b   1.000
_cell.length_c   1.000
_cell.angle_alpha   90.00
_cell.angle_beta   90.00
_cell.angle_gamma   90.00
#
_symmetry.space_group_name_H-M   'P 1'
#
loop_
_entity.id
_entity.type
_entity.pdbx_description
1 polymer ?
#
loop_
_entity_poly.entity_id
_entity_poly.type
_entity_poly.pdbx_seq_one_letter_code
_entity_poly.pdbx_strand_id
1 'polypeptide(L)'
;MSETTVVNNGVNVEALLGAREALSEAPEAAKFLWRASCEWKNGTHSKTSVEGYFGLGSEQVHKKTFSFDADHPEVFASEDNGATPVEIVLVGLASCLTAGIAAVAQHRDIQLRSCKATIEGGMDIQGILGVDADVRNGFDGINVHYDIDADATPDEIRALVAQSQKRSAVYDIVTNPTNVSVEVN
;
A
#
# COMPACT_ATOMS: atom_id res chain seq x y z
N MET A 1 -32.16 -27.55 4.39
CA MET A 1 -31.00 -27.46 3.49
C MET A 1 -30.56 -26.01 3.58
N SER A 2 -29.47 -25.72 4.29
CA SER A 2 -28.95 -24.35 4.36
C SER A 2 -28.40 -24.00 2.98
N GLU A 3 -28.89 -22.93 2.36
CA GLU A 3 -28.23 -22.33 1.22
C GLU A 3 -26.81 -21.98 1.63
N THR A 4 -25.82 -22.65 1.05
CA THR A 4 -24.42 -22.27 1.21
C THR A 4 -24.25 -20.97 0.46
N THR A 5 -24.28 -19.85 1.19
CA THR A 5 -23.99 -18.54 0.62
C THR A 5 -22.59 -18.57 0.02
N VAL A 6 -22.47 -18.30 -1.27
CA VAL A 6 -21.16 -18.22 -1.94
C VAL A 6 -20.42 -17.01 -1.38
N VAL A 7 -19.19 -17.23 -0.91
CA VAL A 7 -18.33 -16.17 -0.36
C VAL A 7 -18.06 -15.10 -1.40
N ASN A 8 -18.23 -13.84 -1.02
CA ASN A 8 -17.99 -12.68 -1.86
C ASN A 8 -17.38 -11.53 -1.05
N ASN A 9 -16.07 -11.39 -1.16
CA ASN A 9 -15.28 -10.27 -0.66
C ASN A 9 -14.93 -9.27 -1.79
N GLY A 10 -15.57 -9.39 -2.96
CA GLY A 10 -15.34 -8.51 -4.11
C GLY A 10 -14.04 -8.76 -4.88
N VAL A 11 -13.37 -9.91 -4.65
CA VAL A 11 -12.13 -10.27 -5.33
C VAL A 11 -12.40 -11.35 -6.39
N ASN A 12 -11.98 -11.12 -7.63
CA ASN A 12 -12.04 -12.13 -8.67
C ASN A 12 -10.81 -13.06 -8.59
N VAL A 13 -10.91 -14.11 -7.76
CA VAL A 13 -9.81 -15.07 -7.55
C VAL A 13 -9.50 -15.89 -8.81
N GLU A 14 -10.51 -16.19 -9.64
CA GLU A 14 -10.28 -16.88 -10.92
C GLU A 14 -9.37 -16.05 -11.83
N ALA A 15 -9.63 -14.75 -11.96
CA ALA A 15 -8.78 -13.85 -12.73
C ALA A 15 -7.36 -13.75 -12.14
N LEU A 16 -7.20 -13.73 -10.81
CA LEU A 16 -5.88 -13.72 -10.17
C LEU A 16 -5.09 -15.01 -10.43
N LEU A 17 -5.77 -16.16 -10.38
CA LEU A 17 -5.15 -17.45 -10.66
C LEU A 17 -4.77 -17.59 -12.13
N GLY A 18 -5.65 -17.14 -13.04
CA GLY A 18 -5.37 -17.10 -14.48
C GLY A 18 -4.21 -16.15 -14.81
N ALA A 19 -4.16 -14.98 -14.17
CA ALA A 19 -3.03 -14.06 -14.31
C ALA A 19 -1.73 -14.69 -13.81
N ARG A 20 -1.76 -15.41 -12.69
CA ARG A 20 -0.58 -16.13 -12.17
C ARG A 20 -0.07 -17.16 -13.16
N GLU A 21 -0.95 -17.95 -13.76
CA GLU A 21 -0.59 -18.95 -14.77
C GLU A 21 0.02 -18.29 -16.01
N ALA A 22 -0.68 -17.33 -16.61
CA ALA A 22 -0.22 -16.62 -17.80
C ALA A 22 1.13 -15.92 -17.59
N LEU A 23 1.33 -15.26 -16.44
CA LEU A 23 2.58 -14.58 -16.12
C LEU A 23 3.73 -15.53 -15.76
N SER A 24 3.43 -16.77 -15.35
CA SER A 24 4.45 -17.79 -15.15
C SER A 24 5.02 -18.28 -16.49
N GLU A 25 4.21 -18.26 -17.55
CA GLU A 25 4.62 -18.62 -18.91
C GLU A 25 5.22 -17.45 -19.70
N ALA A 26 4.96 -16.20 -19.28
CA ALA A 26 5.49 -14.99 -19.90
C ALA A 26 6.15 -14.03 -18.87
N PRO A 27 7.36 -14.36 -18.35
CA PRO A 27 8.01 -13.58 -17.29
C PRO A 27 8.25 -12.11 -17.64
N GLU A 28 8.50 -11.79 -18.90
CA GLU A 28 8.68 -10.41 -19.36
C GLU A 28 7.39 -9.59 -19.23
N ALA A 29 6.22 -10.22 -19.41
CA ALA A 29 4.92 -9.56 -19.19
C ALA A 29 4.65 -9.26 -17.71
N ALA A 30 5.35 -9.95 -16.80
CA ALA A 30 5.27 -9.73 -15.36
C ALA A 30 6.13 -8.56 -14.87
N LYS A 31 6.91 -7.91 -15.75
CA LYS A 31 7.71 -6.72 -15.41
C LYS A 31 6.85 -5.47 -15.54
N PHE A 32 6.60 -4.83 -14.41
CA PHE A 32 5.82 -3.61 -14.34
C PHE A 32 6.72 -2.42 -14.01
N LEU A 33 6.40 -1.26 -14.58
CA LEU A 33 6.97 0.03 -14.21
C LEU A 33 5.84 0.96 -13.77
N TRP A 34 5.75 1.16 -12.47
CA TRP A 34 4.80 2.09 -11.85
C TRP A 34 5.34 3.51 -11.90
N ARG A 35 4.48 4.50 -12.16
CA ARG A 35 4.90 5.89 -12.35
C ARG A 35 3.99 6.85 -11.60
N ALA A 36 4.58 7.94 -11.13
CA ALA A 36 3.89 9.10 -10.59
C ALA A 36 4.71 10.36 -10.95
N SER A 37 4.03 11.48 -11.13
CA SER A 37 4.65 12.78 -11.34
C SER A 37 4.22 13.73 -10.22
N CYS A 38 5.17 14.41 -9.59
CA CYS A 38 4.91 15.34 -8.50
C CYS A 38 5.34 16.77 -8.91
N GLU A 39 4.45 17.73 -8.69
CA GLU A 39 4.71 19.14 -8.93
C GLU A 39 4.66 19.90 -7.60
N TRP A 40 5.72 20.67 -7.32
CA TRP A 40 5.69 21.67 -6.26
C TRP A 40 4.63 22.73 -6.56
N LYS A 41 3.94 23.19 -5.50
CA LYS A 41 2.92 24.24 -5.60
C LYS A 41 3.38 25.50 -4.88
N ASN A 42 3.52 25.43 -3.56
CA ASN A 42 4.04 26.52 -2.72
C ASN A 42 4.46 25.94 -1.36
N GLY A 43 5.43 26.56 -0.66
CA GLY A 43 5.86 26.08 0.65
C GLY A 43 6.20 24.59 0.63
N THR A 44 5.64 23.83 1.59
CA THR A 44 5.73 22.36 1.66
C THR A 44 4.64 21.64 0.88
N HIS A 45 3.72 22.37 0.24
CA HIS A 45 2.63 21.80 -0.55
C HIS A 45 3.11 21.35 -1.93
N SER A 46 2.75 20.11 -2.27
CA SER A 46 2.96 19.51 -3.58
C SER A 46 1.75 18.71 -4.01
N LYS A 47 1.63 18.50 -5.32
CA LYS A 47 0.57 17.69 -5.92
C LYS A 47 1.17 16.57 -6.77
N THR A 48 0.88 15.34 -6.40
CA THR A 48 1.27 14.13 -7.14
C THR A 48 0.11 13.64 -8.00
N SER A 49 0.40 13.18 -9.22
CA SER A 49 -0.58 12.57 -10.13
C SER A 49 -0.10 11.21 -10.64
N VAL A 50 -1.05 10.27 -10.75
CA VAL A 50 -0.85 8.89 -11.25
C VAL A 50 -1.81 8.67 -12.41
N GLU A 51 -1.25 8.42 -13.60
CA GLU A 51 -2.01 8.31 -14.86
C GLU A 51 -1.82 6.97 -15.56
N GLY A 52 -0.57 6.50 -15.69
CA GLY A 52 -0.25 5.28 -16.43
C GLY A 52 0.94 4.52 -15.85
N TYR A 53 1.11 3.31 -16.35
CA TYR A 53 2.16 2.38 -15.94
C TYR A 53 2.49 1.46 -17.12
N PHE A 54 3.68 0.87 -17.14
CA PHE A 54 4.00 -0.20 -18.08
C PHE A 54 3.71 -1.54 -17.40
N GLY A 55 3.12 -2.49 -18.13
CA GLY A 55 2.87 -3.85 -17.65
C GLY A 55 2.21 -4.68 -18.73
N LEU A 56 2.29 -6.02 -18.60
CA LEU A 56 1.75 -6.95 -19.60
C LEU A 56 2.32 -6.72 -21.02
N GLY A 57 3.56 -6.22 -21.11
CA GLY A 57 4.25 -5.97 -22.39
C GLY A 57 3.86 -4.68 -23.12
N SER A 58 3.05 -3.80 -22.52
CA SER A 58 2.67 -2.53 -23.14
C SER A 58 2.40 -1.40 -22.13
N GLU A 59 2.30 -0.17 -22.62
CA GLU A 59 1.85 0.98 -21.82
C GLU A 59 0.35 0.84 -21.50
N GLN A 60 0.03 1.09 -20.24
CA GLN A 60 -1.32 1.05 -19.68
C GLN A 60 -1.69 2.42 -19.13
N VAL A 61 -2.97 2.75 -19.19
CA VAL A 61 -3.52 4.00 -18.66
C VAL A 61 -4.69 3.68 -17.74
N HIS A 62 -4.75 4.34 -16.58
CA HIS A 62 -5.90 4.24 -15.70
C HIS A 62 -7.15 4.86 -16.37
N LYS A 63 -8.34 4.41 -15.96
CA LYS A 63 -9.61 5.00 -16.44
C LYS A 63 -9.75 6.50 -16.12
N LYS A 64 -9.00 6.99 -15.13
CA LYS A 64 -8.89 8.39 -14.73
C LYS A 64 -7.53 8.63 -14.09
N THR A 65 -7.08 9.89 -14.10
CA THR A 65 -5.94 10.34 -13.30
C THR A 65 -6.33 10.40 -11.83
N PHE A 66 -5.46 9.89 -10.96
CA PHE A 66 -5.58 10.06 -9.52
C PHE A 66 -4.60 11.14 -9.08
N SER A 67 -5.02 12.02 -8.17
CA SER A 67 -4.19 13.10 -7.67
C SER A 67 -4.22 13.13 -6.15
N PHE A 68 -3.08 13.48 -5.55
CA PHE A 68 -2.85 13.50 -4.11
C PHE A 68 -2.12 14.79 -3.76
N ASP A 69 -2.72 15.58 -2.87
CA ASP A 69 -2.08 16.73 -2.27
C ASP A 69 -1.33 16.26 -1.02
N ALA A 70 -0.08 16.71 -0.87
CA ALA A 70 0.76 16.45 0.29
C ALA A 70 1.28 17.77 0.83
N ASP A 71 1.22 17.96 2.14
CA ASP A 71 1.68 19.17 2.83
C ASP A 71 2.17 18.81 4.25
N HIS A 72 2.27 19.77 5.18
CA HIS A 72 2.50 19.52 6.60
C HIS A 72 1.49 20.27 7.47
N PRO A 73 1.26 19.83 8.71
CA PRO A 73 0.39 20.52 9.66
C PRO A 73 0.85 21.94 10.01
N GLU A 74 -0.09 22.80 10.43
CA GLU A 74 0.18 24.20 10.81
C GLU A 74 1.24 24.36 11.91
N VAL A 75 1.39 23.38 12.81
CA VAL A 75 2.42 23.40 13.87
C VAL A 75 3.85 23.40 13.29
N PHE A 76 4.02 22.97 12.03
CA PHE A 76 5.26 23.06 11.27
C PHE A 76 5.34 24.32 10.38
N ALA A 77 4.49 25.32 10.63
CA ALA A 77 4.37 26.56 9.85
C ALA A 77 4.00 26.33 8.37
N SER A 78 3.21 25.30 8.12
CA SER A 78 2.64 24.94 6.81
C SER A 78 1.13 25.20 6.78
N GLU A 79 0.49 24.99 5.62
CA GLU A 79 -0.92 25.35 5.41
C GLU A 79 -1.89 24.18 5.57
N ASP A 80 -1.39 22.97 5.88
CA ASP A 80 -2.18 21.76 6.07
C ASP A 80 -3.09 21.42 4.85
N ASN A 81 -2.60 21.67 3.63
CA ASN A 81 -3.34 21.44 2.38
C ASN A 81 -3.47 19.95 1.99
N GLY A 82 -2.84 19.05 2.74
CA GLY A 82 -2.81 17.62 2.47
C GLY A 82 -2.03 16.86 3.54
N ALA A 83 -2.21 15.55 3.57
CA ALA A 83 -1.51 14.69 4.52
C ALA A 83 0.02 14.82 4.40
N THR A 84 0.71 14.61 5.51
CA THR A 84 2.17 14.60 5.55
C THR A 84 2.70 13.46 4.67
N PRO A 85 3.76 13.65 3.87
CA PRO A 85 4.31 12.59 3.02
C PRO A 85 4.55 11.25 3.75
N VAL A 86 5.00 11.29 5.01
CA VAL A 86 5.20 10.08 5.83
C VAL A 86 3.88 9.37 6.16
N GLU A 87 2.78 10.10 6.35
CA GLU A 87 1.44 9.52 6.56
C GLU A 87 0.93 8.82 5.29
N ILE A 88 1.24 9.38 4.12
CA ILE A 88 0.90 8.77 2.83
C ILE A 88 1.59 7.41 2.64
N VAL A 89 2.81 7.25 3.16
CA VAL A 89 3.50 5.93 3.19
C VAL A 89 2.69 4.93 4.03
N LEU A 90 2.18 5.35 5.20
CA LEU A 90 1.33 4.49 6.04
C LEU A 90 0.00 4.14 5.35
N VAL A 91 -0.60 5.10 4.64
CA VAL A 91 -1.81 4.86 3.82
C VAL A 91 -1.56 3.76 2.78
N GLY A 92 -0.44 3.84 2.06
CA GLY A 92 -0.06 2.82 1.08
C GLY A 92 0.12 1.43 1.72
N LEU A 93 0.80 1.36 2.87
CA LEU A 93 1.06 0.12 3.58
C LEU A 93 -0.24 -0.53 4.09
N ALA A 94 -1.08 0.23 4.78
CA ALA A 94 -2.37 -0.24 5.28
C ALA A 94 -3.28 -0.71 4.13
N SER A 95 -3.31 0.03 3.02
CA SER A 95 -4.11 -0.34 1.83
C SER A 95 -3.64 -1.64 1.20
N CYS A 96 -2.32 -1.82 1.05
CA CYS A 96 -1.75 -3.01 0.43
C CYS A 96 -1.98 -4.28 1.27
N LEU A 97 -1.75 -4.20 2.58
CA LEU A 97 -2.01 -5.32 3.49
C LEU A 97 -3.50 -5.69 3.54
N THR A 98 -4.40 -4.70 3.55
CA THR A 98 -5.85 -4.94 3.63
C THR A 98 -6.37 -5.59 2.34
N ALA A 99 -5.90 -5.13 1.17
CA ALA A 99 -6.22 -5.76 -0.11
C ALA A 99 -5.75 -7.22 -0.17
N GLY A 100 -4.55 -7.51 0.36
CA GLY A 100 -4.02 -8.86 0.47
C GLY A 100 -4.88 -9.76 1.38
N ILE A 101 -5.38 -9.24 2.51
CA ILE A 101 -6.28 -10.00 3.40
C ILE A 101 -7.57 -10.39 2.66
N ALA A 102 -8.20 -9.45 1.96
CA ALA A 102 -9.42 -9.72 1.19
C ALA A 102 -9.20 -10.77 0.10
N ALA A 103 -8.07 -10.69 -0.62
CA ALA A 103 -7.73 -11.66 -1.66
C ALA A 103 -7.49 -13.06 -1.12
N VAL A 104 -6.76 -13.19 0.01
CA VAL A 104 -6.52 -14.48 0.64
C VAL A 104 -7.81 -15.04 1.24
N ALA A 105 -8.63 -14.20 1.87
CA ALA A 105 -9.92 -14.61 2.44
C ALA A 105 -10.86 -15.17 1.36
N GLN A 106 -10.99 -14.47 0.22
CA GLN A 106 -11.76 -14.97 -0.92
C GLN A 106 -11.22 -16.29 -1.45
N HIS A 107 -9.89 -16.44 -1.57
CA HIS A 107 -9.28 -17.66 -2.09
C HIS A 107 -9.45 -18.87 -1.15
N ARG A 108 -9.68 -18.62 0.15
CA ARG A 108 -9.88 -19.65 1.17
C ARG A 108 -11.36 -19.84 1.55
N ASP A 109 -12.28 -19.27 0.78
CA ASP A 109 -13.72 -19.31 1.06
C ASP A 109 -14.07 -18.81 2.48
N ILE A 110 -13.43 -17.72 2.91
CA ILE A 110 -13.74 -17.02 4.16
C ILE A 110 -14.46 -15.71 3.85
N GLN A 111 -15.70 -15.56 4.30
CA GLN A 111 -16.46 -14.32 4.17
C GLN A 111 -15.98 -13.29 5.20
N LEU A 112 -15.54 -12.13 4.73
CA LEU A 112 -15.29 -10.96 5.57
C LEU A 112 -16.60 -10.17 5.72
N ARG A 113 -16.92 -9.78 6.95
CA ARG A 113 -17.94 -8.77 7.28
C ARG A 113 -17.31 -7.41 7.49
N SER A 114 -16.14 -7.35 8.12
CA SER A 114 -15.34 -6.14 8.26
C SER A 114 -13.85 -6.45 8.32
N CYS A 115 -13.02 -5.50 7.89
CA CYS A 115 -11.57 -5.56 8.03
C CYS A 115 -11.06 -4.12 8.16
N LYS A 116 -10.67 -3.72 9.36
CA LYS A 116 -10.17 -2.37 9.65
C LYS A 116 -8.72 -2.45 10.11
N ALA A 117 -7.85 -1.68 9.46
CA ALA A 117 -6.49 -1.45 9.91
C ALA A 117 -6.40 -0.14 10.68
N THR A 118 -5.70 -0.15 11.82
CA THR A 118 -5.14 1.05 12.46
C THR A 118 -3.63 0.94 12.35
N ILE A 119 -2.97 1.99 11.86
CA ILE A 119 -1.54 1.99 11.58
C ILE A 119 -0.87 3.20 12.23
N GLU A 120 0.27 2.97 12.88
CA GLU A 120 1.05 4.01 13.55
C GLU A 120 2.53 3.82 13.21
N GLY A 121 3.22 4.91 12.86
CA GLY A 121 4.66 4.93 12.60
C GLY A 121 5.36 5.91 13.54
N GLY A 122 6.26 5.42 14.38
CA GLY A 122 7.10 6.25 15.24
C GLY A 122 8.24 6.88 14.45
N MET A 123 8.55 8.15 14.72
CA MET A 123 9.64 8.87 14.06
C MET A 123 10.16 9.98 14.98
N ASP A 124 11.48 10.04 15.18
CA ASP A 124 12.15 11.18 15.80
C ASP A 124 12.51 12.22 14.73
N ILE A 125 11.84 13.38 14.80
CA ILE A 125 12.00 14.45 13.80
C ILE A 125 13.33 15.21 13.93
N GLN A 126 14.14 14.96 14.96
CA GLN A 126 15.47 15.57 15.08
C GLN A 126 16.37 15.22 13.89
N GLY A 127 16.23 14.02 13.33
CA GLY A 127 17.00 13.59 12.15
C GLY A 127 16.68 14.44 10.92
N ILE A 128 15.40 14.54 10.54
CA ILE A 128 14.97 15.30 9.35
C ILE A 128 15.21 16.81 9.51
N LEU A 129 15.20 17.33 10.75
CA LEU A 129 15.52 18.73 11.05
C LEU A 129 17.04 19.01 11.14
N GLY A 130 17.88 17.98 11.06
CA GLY A 130 19.35 18.11 11.12
C GLY A 130 19.88 18.47 12.51
N VAL A 131 19.12 18.20 13.57
CA VAL A 131 19.51 18.46 14.97
C VAL A 131 20.49 17.39 15.47
N ASP A 132 20.23 16.13 15.13
CA ASP A 132 21.05 14.98 15.50
C ASP A 132 21.28 14.09 14.28
N ALA A 133 22.55 13.89 13.90
CA ALA A 133 22.94 13.10 12.73
C ALA A 133 22.91 11.58 12.98
N ASP A 134 22.88 11.15 14.24
CA ASP A 134 22.77 9.74 14.62
C ASP A 134 21.30 9.26 14.64
N VAL A 135 20.34 10.19 14.60
CA VAL A 135 18.91 9.91 14.51
C VAL A 135 18.50 9.64 13.06
N ARG A 136 17.83 8.50 12.83
CA ARG A 136 17.31 8.13 11.50
C ARG A 136 16.21 9.10 11.05
N ASN A 137 16.25 9.52 9.79
CA ASN A 137 15.23 10.39 9.17
C ASN A 137 13.87 9.71 8.86
N GLY A 138 13.75 8.40 9.04
CA GLY A 138 12.54 7.65 8.72
C GLY A 138 11.95 7.00 9.96
N PHE A 139 10.92 6.17 9.78
CA PHE A 139 10.28 5.50 10.89
C PHE A 139 11.27 4.63 11.71
N ASP A 140 11.14 4.67 13.04
CA ASP A 140 11.83 3.78 13.98
C ASP A 140 11.09 2.45 14.16
N GLY A 141 9.78 2.43 13.87
CA GLY A 141 8.92 1.26 13.86
C GLY A 141 7.54 1.60 13.33
N ILE A 142 6.87 0.61 12.73
CA ILE A 142 5.48 0.72 12.29
C ILE A 142 4.70 -0.43 12.90
N ASN A 143 3.59 -0.09 13.55
CA ASN A 143 2.65 -1.05 14.11
C ASN A 143 1.34 -1.02 13.32
N VAL A 144 0.85 -2.20 12.94
CA VAL A 144 -0.45 -2.36 12.29
C VAL A 144 -1.32 -3.25 13.15
N HIS A 145 -2.49 -2.73 13.55
CA HIS A 145 -3.51 -3.48 14.27
C HIS A 145 -4.71 -3.71 13.39
N TYR A 146 -5.23 -4.94 13.39
CA TYR A 146 -6.40 -5.34 12.62
C TYR A 146 -7.57 -5.71 13.52
N ASP A 147 -8.72 -5.11 13.26
CA ASP A 147 -10.03 -5.55 13.73
C ASP A 147 -10.78 -6.19 12.55
N ILE A 148 -11.01 -7.51 12.63
CA ILE A 148 -11.54 -8.32 11.53
C ILE A 148 -12.72 -9.13 12.04
N ASP A 149 -13.87 -8.92 11.41
CA ASP A 149 -15.06 -9.74 11.58
C ASP A 149 -15.24 -10.63 10.35
N ALA A 150 -15.21 -11.95 10.52
CA ALA A 150 -15.25 -12.92 9.43
C ALA A 150 -15.88 -14.26 9.85
N ASP A 151 -16.33 -15.05 8.87
CA ASP A 151 -16.75 -16.45 9.07
C ASP A 151 -15.53 -17.37 9.20
N ALA A 152 -14.69 -17.11 10.20
CA ALA A 152 -13.44 -17.81 10.45
C ALA A 152 -13.08 -17.81 11.94
N THR A 153 -12.30 -18.80 12.34
CA THR A 153 -11.68 -18.86 13.68
C THR A 153 -10.60 -17.80 13.85
N PRO A 154 -10.24 -17.43 15.09
CA PRO A 154 -9.12 -16.50 15.34
C PRO A 154 -7.78 -16.96 14.74
N ASP A 155 -7.52 -18.27 14.67
CA ASP A 155 -6.32 -18.82 14.05
C ASP A 155 -6.31 -18.66 12.53
N GLU A 156 -7.46 -18.87 11.88
CA GLU A 156 -7.62 -18.63 10.46
C GLU A 156 -7.43 -17.15 10.13
N ILE A 157 -8.01 -16.24 10.92
CA ILE A 157 -7.81 -14.79 10.77
C ILE A 157 -6.33 -14.42 10.90
N ARG A 158 -5.62 -14.95 11.91
CA ARG A 158 -4.16 -14.74 12.05
C ARG A 158 -3.40 -15.25 10.81
N ALA A 159 -3.79 -16.41 10.28
CA ALA A 159 -3.18 -16.97 9.09
C ALA A 159 -3.45 -16.12 7.82
N LEU A 160 -4.63 -15.50 7.71
CA LEU A 160 -4.95 -14.54 6.63
C LEU A 160 -4.01 -13.34 6.66
N VAL A 161 -3.88 -12.70 7.84
CA VAL A 161 -3.02 -11.53 8.03
C VAL A 161 -1.56 -11.88 7.74
N ALA A 162 -1.06 -13.00 8.26
CA ALA A 162 0.31 -13.45 8.02
C ALA A 162 0.59 -13.74 6.54
N GLN A 163 -0.36 -14.34 5.82
CA GLN A 163 -0.21 -14.56 4.39
C GLN A 163 -0.22 -13.25 3.60
N SER A 164 -1.08 -12.29 3.97
CA SER A 164 -1.10 -10.96 3.36
C SER A 164 0.24 -10.23 3.55
N GLN A 165 0.76 -10.21 4.78
CA GLN A 165 2.06 -9.63 5.10
C GLN A 165 3.17 -10.19 4.21
N LYS A 166 3.24 -11.52 4.05
CA LYS A 166 4.27 -12.19 3.22
C LYS A 166 4.18 -11.84 1.73
N ARG A 167 3.02 -11.40 1.23
CA ARG A 167 2.79 -11.12 -0.19
C ARG A 167 2.64 -9.63 -0.50
N SER A 168 2.59 -8.77 0.51
CA SER A 168 2.40 -7.33 0.34
C SER A 168 3.68 -6.68 -0.22
N ALA A 169 3.57 -6.13 -1.43
CA ALA A 169 4.66 -5.39 -2.06
C ALA A 169 5.03 -4.14 -1.27
N VAL A 170 4.05 -3.44 -0.67
CA VAL A 170 4.35 -2.24 0.13
C VAL A 170 4.98 -2.59 1.47
N TYR A 171 4.59 -3.71 2.09
CA TYR A 171 5.31 -4.22 3.27
C TYR A 171 6.77 -4.50 2.95
N ASP A 172 7.04 -5.13 1.80
CA ASP A 172 8.41 -5.37 1.32
C ASP A 172 9.19 -4.07 1.08
N ILE A 173 8.61 -3.10 0.38
CA ILE A 173 9.20 -1.76 0.13
C ILE A 173 9.60 -1.06 1.44
N VAL A 174 8.77 -1.18 2.48
CA VAL A 174 9.00 -0.50 3.78
C VAL A 174 10.02 -1.24 4.64
N THR A 175 10.09 -2.57 4.55
CA THR A 175 10.90 -3.40 5.45
C THR A 175 12.27 -3.78 4.87
N ASN A 176 12.51 -3.55 3.57
CA ASN A 176 13.76 -3.89 2.91
C ASN A 176 14.45 -2.66 2.27
N PRO A 177 15.80 -2.62 2.26
CA PRO A 177 16.53 -1.60 1.51
C PRO A 177 16.21 -1.66 0.01
N THR A 178 15.70 -0.55 -0.52
CA THR A 178 15.42 -0.38 -1.96
C THR A 178 16.36 0.67 -2.52
N ASN A 179 16.99 0.41 -3.66
CA ASN A 179 17.85 1.39 -4.31
C ASN A 179 17.01 2.53 -4.90
N VAL A 180 17.29 3.76 -4.49
CA VAL A 180 16.62 4.97 -5.00
C VAL A 180 17.69 5.92 -5.51
N SER A 181 17.64 6.22 -6.81
CA SER A 181 18.53 7.18 -7.47
C SER A 181 17.82 8.52 -7.65
N VAL A 182 18.49 9.61 -7.28
CA VAL A 182 17.99 10.98 -7.46
C VAL A 182 19.01 11.74 -8.30
N GLU A 183 18.56 12.33 -9.40
CA GLU A 183 19.40 13.03 -10.38
C GLU A 183 18.83 14.44 -10.63
N VAL A 184 19.72 15.39 -10.94
CA VAL A 184 19.38 16.77 -11.32
C VAL A 184 19.98 17.04 -12.69
N ASN A 185 19.19 17.61 -13.59
CA ASN A 185 19.63 18.00 -14.94
C ASN A 185 20.36 19.36 -14.94
#